data_AF-A0AAP6DC09-F1
#
_entry.id   AF-A0AAP6DC09-F1
#
_cell.length_a   1.000
_cell.length_b   1.000
_cell.length_c   1.000
_cell.angle_alpha   90.00
_cell.angle_beta   90.00
_cell.angle_gamma   90.00
#
_symmetry.space_group_name_H-M   'P 1'
#
loop_
_entity.id
_entity.type
_entity.pdbx_description
1 polymer ?
#
loop_
_entity_poly.entity_id
_entity_poly.type
_entity_poly.pdbx_seq_one_letter_code
_entity_poly.pdbx_strand_id
1 'polypeptide(L)'
;MTVRMALWVGFTLIGIAFTMVYASRIKANPEYSYSRRTDKYFRQQELGSHDSRWNFGDTLVILTVIATTIWVVWGVVAKAWYIPEIASQFFTMGFVVAIIGTIFRLNGMTLNCAADAFKEGAAIMLAPALLVGCAKGVLLILGGGTTDEASVLNSILNSAGGVISGLPDVAAAWLMYVFQSIFNFFVTSGSGQAALTMPLLSPLADIAGVTRQVAVL
;
A
#
# COMPACT_ATOMS: atom_id res chain seq x y z
N MET A 1 0.87 -14.92 13.97
CA MET A 1 -0.08 -15.05 12.84
C MET A 1 -1.54 -15.08 13.30
N THR A 2 -1.93 -15.97 14.22
CA THR A 2 -3.35 -16.16 14.64
C THR A 2 -4.00 -14.91 15.26
N VAL A 3 -3.30 -14.19 16.15
CA VAL A 3 -3.81 -12.95 16.78
C VAL A 3 -3.96 -11.81 15.76
N ARG A 4 -3.04 -11.70 14.79
CA ARG A 4 -3.10 -10.70 13.71
C ARG A 4 -4.30 -10.91 12.80
N MET A 5 -4.56 -12.16 12.41
CA MET A 5 -5.73 -12.51 11.62
C MET A 5 -7.03 -12.18 12.37
N ALA A 6 -7.12 -12.51 13.66
CA ALA A 6 -8.28 -12.21 14.47
C ALA A 6 -8.53 -10.70 14.62
N LEU A 7 -7.48 -9.91 14.92
CA LEU A 7 -7.59 -8.45 15.02
C LEU A 7 -7.94 -7.82 13.67
N TRP A 8 -7.28 -8.25 12.58
CA TRP A 8 -7.55 -7.75 11.24
C TRP A 8 -9.00 -8.03 10.84
N VAL A 9 -9.49 -9.26 11.03
CA VAL A 9 -10.90 -9.60 10.78
C VAL A 9 -11.82 -8.76 11.66
N GLY A 10 -11.54 -8.63 12.95
CA GLY A 10 -12.37 -7.86 13.89
C GLY A 10 -12.49 -6.39 13.50
N PHE A 11 -11.37 -5.70 13.30
CA PHE A 11 -11.36 -4.28 12.90
C PHE A 11 -11.99 -4.08 11.52
N THR A 12 -11.73 -4.98 10.58
CA THR A 12 -12.30 -4.90 9.23
C THR A 12 -13.82 -5.09 9.26
N LEU A 13 -14.33 -6.06 10.03
CA LEU A 13 -15.77 -6.28 10.19
C LEU A 13 -16.45 -5.10 10.86
N ILE A 14 -15.86 -4.52 11.91
CA ILE A 14 -16.38 -3.33 12.57
C ILE A 14 -16.40 -2.15 11.58
N GLY A 15 -15.33 -1.95 10.83
CA GLY A 15 -15.24 -0.91 9.81
C GLY A 15 -16.30 -1.08 8.71
N ILE A 16 -16.48 -2.30 8.20
CA ILE A 16 -17.51 -2.62 7.20
C ILE A 16 -18.90 -2.38 7.78
N ALA A 17 -19.19 -2.88 8.98
CA ALA A 17 -20.48 -2.72 9.63
C ALA A 17 -20.82 -1.24 9.87
N PHE A 18 -19.87 -0.48 10.43
CA PHE A 18 -20.03 0.95 10.65
C PHE A 18 -20.27 1.69 9.32
N THR A 19 -19.46 1.41 8.30
CA THR A 19 -19.55 2.07 6.98
C THR A 19 -20.87 1.73 6.29
N MET A 20 -21.30 0.46 6.31
CA MET A 20 -22.57 0.04 5.71
C MET A 20 -23.79 0.60 6.45
N VAL A 21 -23.76 0.66 7.78
CA VAL A 21 -24.83 1.29 8.57
C VAL A 21 -24.88 2.79 8.30
N TYR A 22 -23.73 3.46 8.25
CA TYR A 22 -23.67 4.89 7.94
C TYR A 22 -24.13 5.20 6.51
N ALA A 23 -23.63 4.45 5.52
CA ALA A 23 -24.00 4.60 4.12
C ALA A 23 -25.49 4.30 3.87
N SER A 24 -26.04 3.25 4.48
CA SER A 24 -27.47 2.93 4.37
C SER A 24 -28.36 4.00 5.01
N ARG A 25 -27.95 4.58 6.15
CA ARG A 25 -28.65 5.71 6.78
C ARG A 25 -28.67 6.95 5.88
N ILE A 26 -27.55 7.30 5.25
CA ILE A 26 -27.47 8.44 4.32
C ILE A 26 -28.26 8.16 3.03
N LYS A 27 -28.21 6.93 2.51
CA LYS A 27 -28.97 6.55 1.32
C LYS A 27 -30.48 6.68 1.55
N ALA A 28 -30.97 6.29 2.73
CA ALA A 28 -32.37 6.42 3.11
C ALA A 28 -32.78 7.88 3.38
N ASN A 29 -31.92 8.66 4.04
CA ASN A 29 -32.19 10.04 4.40
C ASN A 29 -30.92 10.91 4.18
N PRO A 30 -30.81 11.58 3.02
CA PRO A 30 -29.63 12.39 2.65
C PRO A 30 -29.33 13.56 3.61
N GLU A 31 -30.33 14.00 4.38
CA GLU A 31 -30.20 15.03 5.41
C GLU A 31 -29.26 14.62 6.57
N TYR A 32 -29.01 13.33 6.79
CA TYR A 32 -28.06 12.86 7.82
C TYR A 32 -26.59 12.97 7.41
N SER A 33 -26.28 13.30 6.16
CA SER A 33 -24.91 13.57 5.75
C SER A 33 -24.40 14.85 6.43
N TYR A 34 -23.27 14.77 7.13
CA TYR A 34 -22.59 15.97 7.66
C TYR A 34 -22.06 16.87 6.54
N SER A 35 -21.84 16.32 5.33
CA SER A 35 -21.32 17.05 4.17
C SER A 35 -22.39 17.21 3.08
N ARG A 36 -23.53 17.80 3.43
CA ARG A 36 -24.72 17.92 2.55
C ARG A 36 -24.43 18.60 1.21
N ARG A 37 -23.55 19.60 1.19
CA ARG A 37 -23.22 20.36 -0.04
C ARG A 37 -22.37 19.52 -1.00
N THR A 38 -21.38 18.81 -0.47
CA THR A 38 -20.51 17.92 -1.25
C THR A 38 -21.26 16.68 -1.71
N ASP A 39 -22.12 16.11 -0.86
CA ASP A 39 -22.98 14.98 -1.21
C ASP A 39 -23.93 15.33 -2.37
N LYS A 40 -24.58 16.49 -2.33
CA LYS A 40 -25.39 16.99 -3.46
C LYS A 40 -24.56 17.16 -4.74
N TYR A 41 -23.35 17.70 -4.66
CA TYR A 41 -22.46 17.88 -5.82
C TYR A 41 -22.12 16.54 -6.50
N PHE A 42 -21.68 15.54 -5.73
CA PHE A 42 -21.35 14.21 -6.29
C PHE A 42 -22.58 13.47 -6.81
N ARG A 43 -23.73 13.56 -6.13
CA ARG A 43 -24.98 12.94 -6.59
C ARG A 43 -25.48 13.54 -7.90
N GLN A 44 -25.31 14.86 -8.07
CA GLN A 44 -25.68 15.55 -9.31
C GLN A 44 -24.74 15.20 -10.46
N GLN A 45 -23.48 14.87 -10.16
CA GLN A 45 -22.51 14.36 -11.12
C GLN A 45 -22.80 12.89 -11.52
N GLU A 46 -23.22 12.03 -10.59
CA GLU A 46 -23.65 10.64 -10.86
C GLU A 46 -24.94 10.55 -11.70
N LEU A 47 -25.88 11.48 -11.50
CA LEU A 47 -27.12 11.54 -12.30
C LEU A 47 -26.85 11.81 -13.80
N GLY A 48 -25.68 12.35 -14.15
CA GLY A 48 -25.28 12.63 -15.53
C GLY A 48 -24.47 11.52 -16.22
N SER A 49 -24.09 10.45 -15.53
CA SER A 49 -23.14 9.42 -16.02
C SER A 49 -23.75 8.03 -16.25
N HIS A 50 -25.08 7.93 -16.32
CA HIS A 50 -25.81 6.65 -16.31
C HIS A 50 -26.25 6.15 -17.70
N ASP A 51 -25.32 6.05 -18.65
CA ASP A 51 -25.52 5.25 -19.87
C ASP A 51 -24.28 4.36 -20.15
N SER A 52 -23.74 3.71 -19.11
CA SER A 52 -22.79 2.62 -19.32
C SER A 52 -23.56 1.35 -19.69
N ARG A 53 -23.75 1.13 -20.99
CA ARG A 53 -24.22 -0.17 -21.49
C ARG A 53 -23.10 -1.18 -21.25
N TRP A 54 -23.34 -2.11 -20.33
CA TRP A 54 -22.47 -3.26 -20.09
C TRP A 54 -22.15 -3.96 -21.40
N ASN A 55 -20.87 -3.97 -21.78
CA ASN A 55 -20.38 -4.60 -22.98
C ASN A 55 -19.57 -5.87 -22.62
N PHE A 56 -19.39 -6.75 -23.60
CA PHE A 56 -18.52 -7.92 -23.47
C PHE A 56 -17.08 -7.53 -23.08
N GLY A 57 -16.60 -6.37 -23.53
CA GLY A 57 -15.29 -5.84 -23.12
C GLY A 57 -15.18 -5.56 -21.63
N ASP A 58 -16.24 -5.07 -20.96
CA ASP A 58 -16.23 -4.86 -19.50
C ASP A 58 -16.11 -6.18 -18.76
N THR A 59 -16.77 -7.23 -19.28
CA THR A 59 -16.67 -8.60 -18.75
C THR A 59 -15.24 -9.14 -18.89
N LEU A 60 -14.58 -8.90 -20.03
CA LEU A 60 -13.19 -9.31 -20.25
C LEU A 60 -12.21 -8.56 -19.34
N VAL A 61 -12.43 -7.27 -19.09
CA VAL A 61 -11.62 -6.50 -18.13
C VAL A 61 -11.74 -7.08 -16.73
N ILE A 62 -12.97 -7.35 -16.27
CA ILE A 62 -13.21 -7.96 -14.95
C ILE A 62 -12.56 -9.34 -14.86
N LEU A 63 -12.71 -10.16 -15.89
CA LEU A 63 -12.09 -11.48 -15.96
C LEU A 63 -10.57 -11.37 -15.88
N THR A 64 -9.96 -10.40 -16.58
CA THR A 64 -8.52 -10.12 -16.52
C THR A 64 -8.09 -9.78 -15.10
N VAL A 65 -8.82 -8.91 -14.40
CA VAL A 65 -8.52 -8.53 -13.01
C VAL A 65 -8.60 -9.73 -12.07
N ILE A 66 -9.63 -10.57 -12.20
CA ILE A 66 -9.78 -11.80 -11.40
C ILE A 66 -8.64 -12.78 -11.70
N ALA A 67 -8.32 -13.00 -12.97
CA ALA A 67 -7.24 -13.89 -13.39
C ALA A 67 -5.88 -13.43 -12.86
N THR A 68 -5.56 -12.13 -12.96
CA THR A 68 -4.34 -11.57 -12.38
C THR A 68 -4.34 -11.72 -10.86
N THR A 69 -5.46 -11.50 -10.18
CA THR A 69 -5.54 -11.66 -8.72
C THR A 69 -5.19 -13.10 -8.31
N ILE A 70 -5.78 -14.10 -9.00
CA ILE A 70 -5.45 -15.51 -8.77
C ILE A 70 -3.96 -15.77 -9.06
N TRP A 71 -3.44 -15.20 -10.15
CA TRP A 71 -2.04 -15.34 -10.54
C TRP A 71 -1.08 -14.73 -9.51
N VAL A 72 -1.41 -13.58 -8.93
CA VAL A 72 -0.63 -12.93 -7.85
C VAL A 72 -0.66 -13.82 -6.60
N VAL A 73 -1.83 -14.30 -6.18
CA VAL A 73 -1.95 -15.18 -5.00
C VAL A 73 -1.13 -16.45 -5.19
N TRP A 74 -1.24 -17.09 -6.36
CA TRP A 74 -0.43 -18.27 -6.68
C TRP A 74 1.06 -17.96 -6.70
N GLY A 75 1.48 -16.84 -7.31
CA GLY A 75 2.87 -16.42 -7.38
C GLY A 75 3.49 -16.20 -5.99
N VAL A 76 2.76 -15.51 -5.10
CA VAL A 76 3.21 -15.26 -3.73
C VAL A 76 3.26 -16.55 -2.92
N VAL A 77 2.22 -17.39 -2.98
CA VAL A 77 2.10 -18.59 -2.13
C VAL A 77 3.00 -19.73 -2.60
N ALA A 78 3.03 -20.03 -3.89
CA ALA A 78 3.74 -21.20 -4.42
C ALA A 78 5.17 -20.88 -4.89
N LYS A 79 5.43 -19.65 -5.35
CA LYS A 79 6.74 -19.25 -5.91
C LYS A 79 7.48 -18.25 -5.05
N ALA A 80 6.92 -17.84 -3.90
CA ALA A 80 7.49 -16.82 -3.02
C ALA A 80 7.88 -15.54 -3.75
N TRP A 81 7.10 -15.16 -4.78
CA TRP A 81 7.31 -13.95 -5.55
C TRP A 81 7.21 -12.71 -4.68
N TYR A 82 8.11 -11.75 -4.93
CA TYR A 82 8.22 -10.54 -4.14
C TYR A 82 7.89 -9.31 -4.99
N ILE A 83 8.32 -8.14 -4.55
CA ILE A 83 7.92 -6.84 -5.13
C ILE A 83 8.16 -6.78 -6.65
N PRO A 84 9.31 -7.18 -7.22
CA PRO A 84 9.54 -7.08 -8.67
C PRO A 84 8.59 -7.94 -9.48
N GLU A 85 8.36 -9.19 -9.06
CA GLU A 85 7.48 -10.11 -9.77
C GLU A 85 6.03 -9.64 -9.68
N ILE A 86 5.56 -9.26 -8.49
CA ILE A 86 4.21 -8.73 -8.27
C ILE A 86 3.98 -7.48 -9.13
N ALA A 87 4.96 -6.56 -9.18
CA ALA A 87 4.87 -5.36 -10.01
C ALA A 87 4.73 -5.70 -11.50
N SER A 88 5.47 -6.69 -11.99
CA SER A 88 5.36 -7.13 -13.39
C SER A 88 3.98 -7.74 -13.70
N GLN A 89 3.39 -8.51 -12.79
CA GLN A 89 2.04 -9.06 -12.96
C GLN A 89 0.97 -7.97 -13.07
N PHE A 90 1.04 -6.94 -12.20
CA PHE A 90 0.13 -5.80 -12.27
C PHE A 90 0.37 -4.94 -13.52
N PHE A 91 1.61 -4.79 -13.96
CA PHE A 91 1.93 -4.12 -15.22
C PHE A 91 1.33 -4.88 -16.41
N THR A 92 1.50 -6.20 -16.46
CA THR A 92 0.90 -7.06 -17.48
C THR A 92 -0.63 -6.95 -17.48
N MET A 93 -1.26 -6.94 -16.30
CA MET A 93 -2.70 -6.72 -16.18
C MET A 93 -3.14 -5.39 -16.78
N GLY A 94 -2.48 -4.29 -16.39
CA GLY A 94 -2.78 -2.96 -16.93
C GLY A 94 -2.61 -2.89 -18.44
N PHE A 95 -1.57 -3.55 -18.97
CA PHE A 95 -1.33 -3.64 -20.41
C PHE A 95 -2.42 -4.43 -21.14
N VAL A 96 -2.83 -5.59 -20.61
CA VAL A 96 -3.92 -6.40 -21.18
C VAL A 96 -5.26 -5.65 -21.13
N VAL A 97 -5.56 -4.98 -20.01
CA VAL A 97 -6.77 -4.15 -19.85
C VAL A 97 -6.76 -2.98 -20.85
N ALA A 98 -5.62 -2.33 -21.07
CA ALA A 98 -5.49 -1.27 -22.07
C ALA A 98 -5.78 -1.77 -23.50
N ILE A 99 -5.29 -2.97 -23.85
CA ILE A 99 -5.57 -3.61 -25.15
C ILE A 99 -7.06 -3.91 -25.27
N ILE A 100 -7.68 -4.54 -24.27
CA ILE A 100 -9.12 -4.86 -24.27
C ILE A 100 -9.95 -3.57 -24.40
N GLY A 101 -9.65 -2.54 -23.59
CA GLY A 101 -10.34 -1.25 -23.63
C GLY A 101 -10.24 -0.56 -24.99
N THR A 102 -9.09 -0.66 -25.65
CA THR A 102 -8.87 -0.08 -26.99
C THR A 102 -9.59 -0.87 -28.09
N ILE A 103 -9.52 -2.21 -28.07
CA ILE A 103 -10.16 -3.07 -29.09
C ILE A 103 -11.68 -2.95 -29.03
N PHE A 104 -12.26 -3.02 -27.83
CA PHE A 104 -13.71 -2.93 -27.63
C PHE A 104 -14.23 -1.48 -27.55
N ARG A 105 -13.34 -0.48 -27.72
CA ARG A 105 -13.62 0.96 -27.59
C ARG A 105 -14.47 1.27 -26.35
N LEU A 106 -14.11 0.67 -25.22
CA LEU A 106 -14.80 0.88 -23.95
C LEU A 106 -14.73 2.36 -23.60
N ASN A 107 -15.89 3.01 -23.45
CA ASN A 107 -15.99 4.44 -23.22
C ASN A 107 -15.21 5.30 -24.25
N GLY A 108 -15.07 4.83 -25.49
CA GLY A 108 -14.33 5.54 -26.53
C GLY A 108 -12.80 5.53 -26.34
N MET A 109 -12.26 4.62 -25.51
CA MET A 109 -10.82 4.48 -25.32
C MET A 109 -10.07 4.30 -26.64
N THR A 110 -9.00 5.07 -26.79
CA THR A 110 -8.00 4.93 -27.84
C THR A 110 -6.65 4.54 -27.24
N LEU A 111 -5.69 4.13 -28.08
CA LEU A 111 -4.34 3.81 -27.62
C LEU A 111 -3.65 5.02 -26.95
N ASN A 112 -3.95 6.24 -27.42
CA ASN A 112 -3.47 7.47 -26.80
C ASN A 112 -4.07 7.66 -25.41
N CYS A 113 -5.38 7.40 -25.24
CA CYS A 113 -6.01 7.45 -23.92
C CYS A 113 -5.35 6.49 -22.93
N ALA A 114 -4.97 5.27 -23.39
CA ALA A 114 -4.25 4.32 -22.55
C ALA A 114 -2.84 4.82 -22.18
N ALA A 115 -2.11 5.42 -23.13
CA ALA A 115 -0.80 6.01 -22.88
C ALA A 115 -0.90 7.23 -21.93
N ASP A 116 -1.93 8.05 -22.06
CA ASP A 116 -2.21 9.18 -21.18
C ASP A 116 -2.52 8.70 -19.76
N ALA A 117 -3.36 7.67 -19.60
CA ALA A 117 -3.64 7.06 -18.30
C ALA A 117 -2.38 6.47 -17.65
N PHE A 118 -1.49 5.84 -18.43
CA PHE A 118 -0.21 5.35 -17.92
C PHE A 118 0.70 6.49 -17.46
N LYS A 119 0.82 7.56 -18.25
CA LYS A 119 1.61 8.76 -17.88
C LYS A 119 1.08 9.40 -16.60
N GLU A 120 -0.23 9.53 -16.47
CA GLU A 120 -0.87 10.09 -15.28
C GLU A 120 -0.59 9.22 -14.04
N GLY A 121 -0.78 7.90 -14.15
CA GLY A 121 -0.46 6.96 -13.07
C GLY A 121 1.02 7.02 -12.67
N ALA A 122 1.93 7.06 -13.65
CA ALA A 122 3.37 7.18 -13.39
C ALA A 122 3.73 8.52 -12.73
N ALA A 123 3.10 9.63 -13.13
CA ALA A 123 3.33 10.95 -12.56
C ALA A 123 2.97 11.01 -11.07
N ILE A 124 1.87 10.37 -10.67
CA ILE A 124 1.46 10.28 -9.25
C ILE A 124 2.51 9.51 -8.42
N MET A 125 3.16 8.51 -9.03
CA MET A 125 4.20 7.69 -8.36
C MET A 125 5.58 8.35 -8.34
N LEU A 126 5.80 9.44 -9.07
CA LEU A 126 7.12 10.08 -9.19
C LEU A 126 7.63 10.64 -7.85
N ALA A 127 6.78 11.37 -7.12
CA ALA A 127 7.16 11.95 -5.84
C ALA A 127 7.50 10.88 -4.77
N PRO A 128 6.67 9.82 -4.58
CA PRO A 128 7.04 8.69 -3.73
C PRO A 128 8.34 7.99 -4.17
N ALA A 129 8.53 7.77 -5.47
CA ALA A 129 9.71 7.09 -6.00
C ALA A 129 11.00 7.88 -5.74
N LEU A 130 10.97 9.21 -5.94
CA LEU A 130 12.10 10.09 -5.63
C LEU A 130 12.44 10.08 -4.14
N LEU A 131 11.43 10.11 -3.27
CA LEU A 131 11.65 10.08 -1.82
C LEU A 131 12.30 8.76 -1.37
N VAL A 132 11.82 7.62 -1.88
CA VAL A 132 12.42 6.30 -1.63
C VAL A 132 13.84 6.24 -2.18
N GLY A 133 14.08 6.79 -3.38
CA GLY A 133 15.41 6.88 -3.99
C GLY A 133 16.39 7.70 -3.14
N CYS A 134 15.97 8.88 -2.68
CA CYS A 134 16.78 9.75 -1.82
C CYS A 134 17.18 9.06 -0.53
N ALA A 135 16.25 8.41 0.17
CA ALA A 135 16.59 7.75 1.42
C ALA A 135 17.40 6.48 1.23
N LYS A 136 17.20 5.75 0.12
CA LYS A 136 18.13 4.67 -0.24
C LYS A 136 19.52 5.24 -0.52
N GLY A 137 19.62 6.43 -1.11
CA GLY A 137 20.87 7.18 -1.24
C GLY A 137 21.52 7.49 0.10
N VAL A 138 20.76 8.01 1.08
CA VAL A 138 21.27 8.25 2.45
C VAL A 138 21.76 6.95 3.09
N LEU A 139 20.99 5.86 2.97
CA LEU A 139 21.39 4.55 3.48
C LEU A 139 22.70 4.07 2.85
N LEU A 140 22.90 4.26 1.55
CA LEU A 140 24.16 3.94 0.87
C LEU A 140 25.32 4.82 1.37
N ILE A 141 25.09 6.13 1.57
CA ILE A 141 26.11 7.06 2.11
C ILE A 141 26.53 6.66 3.54
N LEU A 142 25.60 6.17 4.36
CA LEU A 142 25.88 5.70 5.71
C LEU A 142 26.62 4.34 5.76
N GLY A 143 26.97 3.78 4.59
CA GLY A 143 27.74 2.55 4.42
C GLY A 143 26.89 1.31 4.18
N GLY A 144 25.64 1.48 3.71
CA GLY A 144 24.78 0.38 3.31
C GLY A 144 24.09 -0.33 4.49
N GLY A 145 23.10 -1.17 4.16
CA GLY A 145 22.34 -1.95 5.16
C GLY A 145 22.99 -3.27 5.56
N THR A 146 24.23 -3.51 5.14
CA THR A 146 24.98 -4.74 5.45
C THR A 146 25.66 -4.59 6.81
N THR A 147 25.46 -5.57 7.69
CA THR A 147 26.07 -5.64 9.02
C THR A 147 27.50 -6.16 9.01
N ASP A 148 27.98 -6.63 7.86
CA ASP A 148 29.26 -7.34 7.73
C ASP A 148 30.47 -6.40 7.64
N GLU A 149 30.26 -5.11 7.38
CA GLU A 149 31.32 -4.11 7.22
C GLU A 149 31.18 -2.97 8.23
N ALA A 150 32.30 -2.34 8.61
CA ALA A 150 32.25 -1.19 9.51
C ALA A 150 31.65 0.02 8.79
N SER A 151 30.53 0.52 9.29
CA SER A 151 29.80 1.64 8.70
C SER A 151 29.29 2.63 9.75
N VAL A 152 29.01 3.86 9.32
CA VAL A 152 28.36 4.86 10.18
C VAL A 152 27.02 4.33 10.64
N LEU A 153 26.29 3.64 9.76
CA LEU A 153 25.04 3.00 10.10
C LEU A 153 25.22 1.95 11.20
N ASN A 154 26.19 1.04 11.07
CA ASN A 154 26.42 -0.02 12.05
C ASN A 154 26.86 0.55 13.42
N SER A 155 27.56 1.68 13.43
CA SER A 155 27.90 2.40 14.67
C SER A 155 26.66 2.96 15.37
N ILE A 156 25.74 3.58 14.62
CA ILE A 156 24.46 4.09 15.13
C ILE A 156 23.60 2.93 15.63
N LEU A 157 23.50 1.85 14.85
CA LEU A 157 22.72 0.66 15.20
C LEU A 157 23.26 -0.02 16.46
N ASN A 158 24.58 -0.13 16.62
CA ASN A 158 25.20 -0.69 17.82
C ASN A 158 24.94 0.18 19.07
N SER A 159 25.03 1.50 18.93
CA SER A 159 24.72 2.44 20.01
C SER A 159 23.24 2.35 20.43
N ALA A 160 22.32 2.40 19.46
CA ALA A 160 20.89 2.26 19.70
C ALA A 160 20.53 0.87 20.25
N GLY A 161 21.15 -0.18 19.72
CA GLY A 161 21.00 -1.56 20.20
C GLY A 161 21.49 -1.74 21.64
N GLY A 162 22.55 -1.04 22.05
CA GLY A 162 23.00 -1.01 23.45
C GLY A 162 21.96 -0.40 24.41
N VAL A 163 21.23 0.64 23.97
CA VAL A 163 20.14 1.24 24.75
C VAL A 163 18.93 0.31 24.82
N ILE A 164 18.60 -0.36 23.72
CA ILE A 164 17.40 -1.20 23.62
C ILE A 164 17.59 -2.57 24.27
N SER A 165 18.78 -3.17 24.20
CA SER A 165 19.09 -4.50 24.78
C SER A 165 19.01 -4.53 26.31
N GLY A 166 19.05 -3.38 26.98
CA GLY A 166 18.82 -3.27 28.43
C GLY A 166 17.35 -3.14 28.83
N LEU A 167 16.43 -3.02 27.87
CA LEU A 167 15.00 -2.84 28.13
C LEU A 167 14.25 -4.18 28.05
N PRO A 168 13.17 -4.38 28.83
CA PRO A 168 12.25 -5.50 28.63
C PRO A 168 11.64 -5.48 27.23
N ASP A 169 11.42 -6.64 26.61
CA ASP A 169 10.91 -6.80 25.23
C ASP A 169 9.67 -5.94 24.93
N VAL A 170 8.76 -5.83 25.92
CA VAL A 170 7.54 -5.02 25.81
C VAL A 170 7.87 -3.54 25.70
N ALA A 171 8.81 -3.03 26.49
CA ALA A 171 9.23 -1.63 26.45
C ALA A 171 9.97 -1.30 25.14
N ALA A 172 10.81 -2.24 24.65
CA ALA A 172 11.45 -2.12 23.34
C ALA A 172 10.42 -2.03 22.20
N ALA A 173 9.39 -2.88 22.22
CA ALA A 173 8.31 -2.86 21.25
C ALA A 173 7.51 -1.52 21.28
N TRP A 174 7.22 -0.98 22.47
CA TRP A 174 6.58 0.33 22.60
C TRP A 174 7.44 1.48 22.07
N LEU A 175 8.75 1.44 22.31
CA LEU A 175 9.69 2.44 21.79
C LEU A 175 9.74 2.40 20.26
N MET A 176 9.81 1.20 19.68
CA MET A 176 9.74 1.00 18.23
C MET A 176 8.43 1.54 17.65
N TYR A 177 7.29 1.26 18.30
CA TYR A 177 5.98 1.78 17.89
C TYR A 177 5.89 3.31 17.94
N VAL A 178 6.42 3.95 18.99
CA VAL A 178 6.44 5.42 19.09
C VAL A 178 7.31 6.02 17.99
N PHE A 179 8.48 5.44 17.73
CA PHE A 179 9.34 5.87 16.63
C PHE A 179 8.63 5.74 15.27
N GLN A 180 8.01 4.59 15.01
CA GLN A 180 7.19 4.34 13.81
C GLN A 180 6.06 5.38 13.67
N SER A 181 5.41 5.74 14.78
CA SER A 181 4.30 6.69 14.82
C SER A 181 4.73 8.12 14.52
N ILE A 182 5.87 8.56 15.07
CA ILE A 182 6.48 9.86 14.74
C ILE A 182 6.86 9.88 13.26
N PHE A 183 7.46 8.79 12.75
CA PHE A 183 7.84 8.69 11.35
C PHE A 183 6.61 8.68 10.41
N ASN A 184 5.51 8.07 10.84
CA ASN A 184 4.24 8.04 10.09
C ASN A 184 3.67 9.45 9.87
N PHE A 185 3.91 10.38 10.81
CA PHE A 185 3.52 11.79 10.64
C PHE A 185 4.23 12.45 9.44
N PHE A 186 5.50 12.11 9.19
CA PHE A 186 6.28 12.65 8.07
C PHE A 186 6.11 11.86 6.77
N VAL A 187 5.93 10.54 6.88
CA VAL A 187 5.75 9.62 5.74
C VAL A 187 4.44 8.87 5.90
N THR A 188 3.40 9.40 5.26
CA THR A 188 2.02 8.90 5.39
C THR A 188 1.73 7.66 4.52
N SER A 189 2.61 7.32 3.58
CA SER A 189 2.49 6.11 2.75
C SER A 189 3.10 4.91 3.46
N GLY A 190 2.29 3.89 3.77
CA GLY A 190 2.75 2.68 4.46
C GLY A 190 3.81 1.88 3.69
N SER A 191 3.74 1.82 2.36
CA SER A 191 4.73 1.13 1.53
C SER A 191 6.04 1.92 1.41
N GLY A 192 5.96 3.24 1.28
CA GLY A 192 7.11 4.14 1.33
C GLY A 192 7.80 4.08 2.70
N GLN A 193 7.03 4.17 3.77
CA GLN A 193 7.52 4.07 5.14
C GLN A 193 8.27 2.76 5.38
N ALA A 194 7.72 1.61 4.97
CA ALA A 194 8.38 0.32 5.12
C ALA A 194 9.71 0.25 4.36
N ALA A 195 9.77 0.77 3.13
CA ALA A 195 11.00 0.78 2.33
C ALA A 195 12.13 1.59 2.98
N LEU A 196 11.78 2.62 3.75
CA LEU A 196 12.72 3.52 4.43
C LEU A 196 13.17 2.98 5.78
N THR A 197 12.23 2.41 6.54
CA THR A 197 12.43 2.09 7.95
C THR A 197 12.87 0.65 8.18
N MET A 198 12.43 -0.31 7.33
CA MET A 198 12.78 -1.73 7.52
C MET A 198 14.28 -2.05 7.47
N PRO A 199 15.08 -1.42 6.58
CA PRO A 199 16.52 -1.66 6.59
C PRO A 199 17.19 -1.27 7.92
N LEU A 200 16.58 -0.36 8.68
CA LEU A 200 17.08 0.11 9.99
C LEU A 200 16.46 -0.69 11.15
N LEU A 201 15.14 -0.92 11.09
CA LEU A 201 14.38 -1.56 12.16
C LEU A 201 14.61 -3.07 12.19
N SER A 202 14.87 -3.72 11.05
CA SER A 202 15.12 -5.16 11.03
C SER A 202 16.38 -5.55 11.80
N PRO A 203 17.56 -4.91 11.61
CA PRO A 203 18.74 -5.17 12.43
C PRO A 203 18.53 -4.78 13.91
N LEU A 204 17.84 -3.68 14.20
CA LEU A 204 17.56 -3.27 15.59
C LEU A 204 16.65 -4.27 16.31
N ALA A 205 15.66 -4.83 15.63
CA ALA A 205 14.79 -5.87 16.17
C ALA A 205 15.59 -7.12 16.55
N ASP A 206 16.50 -7.55 15.68
CA ASP A 206 17.35 -8.71 15.94
C ASP A 206 18.28 -8.49 17.16
N ILE A 207 18.83 -7.28 17.32
CA ILE A 207 19.67 -6.93 18.49
C ILE A 207 18.83 -6.81 19.78
N ALA A 208 17.61 -6.30 19.68
CA ALA A 208 16.69 -6.12 20.80
C ALA A 208 16.05 -7.44 21.28
N GLY A 209 16.27 -8.56 20.58
CA GLY A 209 15.56 -9.82 20.86
C GLY A 209 14.07 -9.80 20.49
N VAL A 210 13.61 -8.74 19.80
CA VAL A 210 12.23 -8.57 19.38
C VAL A 210 12.06 -9.17 18.00
N THR A 211 11.01 -9.99 17.79
CA THR A 211 10.78 -10.56 16.46
C THR A 211 10.59 -9.45 15.42
N ARG A 212 11.16 -9.61 14.23
CA ARG A 212 10.95 -8.68 13.11
C ARG A 212 9.46 -8.42 12.83
N GLN A 213 8.58 -9.40 13.11
CA GLN A 213 7.13 -9.24 12.99
C GLN A 213 6.53 -8.19 13.92
N VAL A 214 7.10 -8.03 15.12
CA VAL A 214 6.67 -7.03 16.11
C VAL A 214 7.26 -5.66 15.76
N ALA A 215 8.47 -5.62 15.20
CA ALA A 215 9.07 -4.36 14.72
C ALA A 215 8.38 -3.77 13.47
N VAL A 216 7.68 -4.61 12.70
CA VAL A 216 6.89 -4.22 11.51
C VAL A 216 5.48 -3.72 11.88
N LEU A 217 5.04 -3.99 13.10
CA LEU A 217 3.66 -3.84 13.55
C LEU A 217 3.27 -2.39 13.86
#